data_AF-A0A845RCJ5-F1
#
_entry.id   AF-A0A845RCJ5-F1
#
_cell.length_a   1.000
_cell.length_b   1.000
_cell.length_c   1.000
_cell.angle_alpha   90.00
_cell.angle_beta   90.00
_cell.angle_gamma   90.00
#
_symmetry.space_group_name_H-M   'P 1'
#
loop_
_entity.id
_entity.type
_entity.pdbx_description
1 polymer ?
#
loop_
_entity_poly.entity_id
_entity_poly.type
_entity_poly.pdbx_seq_one_letter_code
_entity_poly.pdbx_strand_id
1 'polypeptide(L)'
;MAKPKMEFDKDYIYNLIMPSASLDDTSEPPTISVDTPASSPETAAAPSAEEDEASPISDLRSRLFSRKSGGVAIPAVKREYAVVNIMELLVSDRLDSAFSKFNCCQCDKCRKDAVAAALNLLPPEYVVAEVDEIDALRYKHSTKEVSAALVKAILQVRAHPRH
;
A
#
# COMPACT_ATOMS: atom_id res chain seq x y z
N MET A 1 32.25 46.04 22.51
CA MET A 1 32.54 45.34 21.24
C MET A 1 32.00 43.92 21.34
N ALA A 2 31.15 43.51 20.41
CA ALA A 2 30.42 42.24 20.47
C ALA A 2 31.34 41.05 20.11
N LYS A 3 31.24 39.96 20.87
CA LYS A 3 32.02 38.72 20.64
C LYS A 3 31.50 38.01 19.39
N PRO A 4 32.38 37.49 18.50
CA PRO A 4 31.93 36.75 17.32
C PRO A 4 31.35 35.41 17.77
N LYS A 5 30.18 35.06 17.23
CA LYS A 5 29.57 33.74 17.43
C LYS A 5 30.41 32.74 16.65
N MET A 6 30.81 31.65 17.29
CA MET A 6 31.43 30.51 16.62
C MET A 6 30.38 29.92 15.67
N GLU A 7 30.46 30.29 14.40
CA GLU A 7 29.66 29.66 13.36
C GLU A 7 30.23 28.26 13.15
N PHE A 8 29.51 27.25 13.65
CA PHE A 8 29.83 25.86 13.36
C PHE A 8 29.59 25.62 11.87
N ASP A 9 30.63 25.14 11.20
CA ASP A 9 30.65 24.94 9.76
C ASP A 9 29.61 23.89 9.35
N LYS A 10 28.51 24.37 8.78
CA LYS A 10 27.35 23.55 8.44
C LYS A 10 27.70 22.52 7.38
N ASP A 11 28.64 22.84 6.50
CA ASP A 11 29.06 21.98 5.41
C ASP A 11 29.89 20.79 5.92
N TYR A 12 30.66 21.00 6.99
CA TYR A 12 31.36 19.92 7.69
C TYR A 12 30.39 18.93 8.34
N ILE A 13 29.36 19.45 9.02
CA ILE A 13 28.33 18.59 9.64
C ILE A 13 27.51 17.88 8.57
N TYR A 14 27.21 18.54 7.45
CA TYR A 14 26.45 17.95 6.35
C TYR A 14 27.19 16.77 5.71
N ASN A 15 28.51 16.88 5.51
CA ASN A 15 29.35 15.79 5.00
C ASN A 15 29.47 14.60 5.97
N LEU A 16 29.36 14.83 7.28
CA LEU A 16 29.34 13.75 8.28
C LEU A 16 27.98 13.03 8.35
N ILE A 17 26.88 13.75 8.11
CA ILE A 17 25.53 13.20 8.24
C ILE A 17 25.09 12.45 6.97
N MET A 18 25.56 12.87 5.80
CA MET A 18 25.25 12.26 4.51
C MET A 18 26.55 11.79 3.81
N PRO A 19 27.11 10.63 4.19
CA PRO A 19 28.19 10.02 3.44
C PRO A 19 27.64 9.33 2.19
N SER A 20 27.16 10.10 1.21
CA SER A 20 26.94 9.58 -0.14
C SER A 20 28.29 9.29 -0.77
N ALA A 21 28.50 8.03 -1.15
CA ALA A 21 29.71 7.52 -1.76
C ALA A 21 30.29 8.50 -2.81
N SER A 22 31.56 8.88 -2.62
CA SER A 22 32.39 9.42 -3.69
C SER A 22 32.53 8.35 -4.77
N LEU A 23 31.71 8.46 -5.81
CA LEU A 23 32.00 7.87 -7.11
C LEU A 23 32.57 9.00 -7.96
N ASP A 24 33.90 9.06 -8.01
CA ASP A 24 34.59 9.55 -9.20
C ASP A 24 34.19 8.61 -10.34
N ASP A 25 33.35 9.08 -11.27
CA ASP A 25 33.41 8.64 -12.67
C ASP A 25 32.59 9.56 -13.58
N THR A 26 33.31 10.31 -14.41
CA THR A 26 33.12 10.43 -15.86
C THR A 26 31.72 10.15 -16.42
N SER A 27 31.00 11.20 -16.87
CA SER A 27 30.35 11.28 -18.19
C SER A 27 29.32 12.43 -18.29
N GLU A 28 29.28 12.99 -19.49
CA GLU A 28 28.54 14.16 -19.97
C GLU A 28 27.01 14.08 -19.77
N PRO A 29 26.29 15.22 -19.63
CA PRO A 29 24.83 15.21 -19.75
C PRO A 29 24.40 15.26 -21.23
N PRO A 30 23.58 14.32 -21.73
CA PRO A 30 22.93 14.49 -23.02
C PRO A 30 21.71 15.41 -22.86
N THR A 31 21.77 16.52 -23.60
CA THR A 31 20.64 17.33 -24.02
C THR A 31 19.58 16.49 -24.73
N ILE A 32 18.33 16.55 -24.29
CA ILE A 32 17.20 16.02 -25.07
C ILE A 32 16.24 17.18 -25.35
N SER A 33 16.50 17.81 -26.49
CA SER A 33 15.54 18.53 -27.31
C SER A 33 14.63 17.53 -28.01
N VAL A 34 13.31 17.71 -27.94
CA VAL A 34 12.40 17.06 -28.90
C VAL A 34 11.43 18.09 -29.45
N ASP A 35 11.51 18.21 -30.77
CA ASP A 35 10.76 19.07 -31.64
C ASP A 35 9.24 18.85 -31.62
N THR A 36 8.56 19.94 -31.94
CA THR A 36 7.26 20.07 -32.61
C THR A 36 6.81 18.86 -33.47
N PRO A 37 5.48 18.72 -33.64
CA PRO A 37 4.98 19.01 -34.98
C PRO A 37 3.76 19.95 -35.00
N ALA A 38 3.75 20.73 -36.07
CA ALA A 38 2.68 21.62 -36.51
C ALA A 38 1.41 20.88 -36.95
N SER A 39 0.25 21.52 -36.75
CA SER A 39 -0.62 22.02 -37.84
C SER A 39 -2.08 22.09 -37.38
N SER A 40 -2.60 23.31 -37.33
CA SER A 40 -4.02 23.69 -37.48
C SER A 40 -4.57 23.17 -38.84
N PRO A 41 -5.87 23.25 -39.18
CA PRO A 41 -6.92 24.11 -38.60
C PRO A 41 -8.32 23.47 -38.44
N GLU A 42 -9.21 24.15 -37.73
CA GLU A 42 -10.58 24.43 -38.22
C GLU A 42 -11.28 25.41 -37.27
N THR A 43 -11.32 26.66 -37.71
CA THR A 43 -12.17 27.74 -37.21
C THR A 43 -13.57 27.56 -37.78
N ALA A 44 -14.58 27.43 -36.92
CA ALA A 44 -15.96 27.70 -37.28
C ALA A 44 -16.68 28.39 -36.11
N ALA A 45 -16.92 29.68 -36.32
CA ALA A 45 -18.09 30.46 -35.90
C ALA A 45 -18.45 30.55 -34.40
N ALA A 46 -18.13 31.70 -33.81
CA ALA A 46 -19.06 32.35 -32.88
C ALA A 46 -20.36 32.74 -33.62
N PRO A 47 -21.50 32.84 -32.91
CA PRO A 47 -22.01 34.19 -32.68
C PRO A 47 -22.49 34.45 -31.25
N SER A 48 -22.17 35.67 -30.81
CA SER A 48 -22.95 36.62 -29.99
C SER A 48 -24.11 36.14 -29.08
N ALA A 49 -24.03 36.57 -27.82
CA ALA A 49 -25.02 37.33 -27.03
C ALA A 49 -26.45 37.48 -27.63
N GLU A 50 -27.56 37.43 -26.90
CA GLU A 50 -27.96 38.12 -25.66
C GLU A 50 -29.22 37.42 -25.06
N GLU A 51 -29.36 37.52 -23.74
CA GLU A 51 -30.56 37.75 -22.91
C GLU A 51 -31.94 37.10 -23.23
N ASP A 52 -32.46 36.46 -22.18
CA ASP A 52 -33.86 36.34 -21.74
C ASP A 52 -34.95 35.87 -22.73
N GLU A 53 -35.39 34.62 -22.54
CA GLU A 53 -36.82 34.29 -22.51
C GLU A 53 -37.04 33.06 -21.61
N ALA A 54 -38.03 33.17 -20.72
CA ALA A 54 -38.36 32.20 -19.70
C ALA A 54 -38.83 30.87 -20.32
N SER A 55 -37.91 29.94 -20.56
CA SER A 55 -38.25 28.59 -20.97
C SER A 55 -38.60 27.74 -19.73
N PRO A 56 -39.68 26.93 -19.78
CA PRO A 56 -40.12 26.08 -18.65
C PRO A 56 -39.02 25.09 -18.18
N ILE A 57 -37.98 24.92 -18.99
CA ILE A 57 -36.85 24.04 -18.76
C ILE A 57 -35.82 24.68 -17.82
N SER A 58 -35.59 26.01 -17.88
CA SER A 58 -34.68 26.69 -16.93
C SER A 58 -35.28 26.73 -15.52
N ASP A 59 -36.61 26.82 -15.43
CA ASP A 59 -37.37 26.79 -14.18
C ASP A 59 -37.46 25.38 -13.57
N LEU A 60 -37.53 24.35 -14.42
CA LEU A 60 -37.35 22.96 -14.00
C LEU A 60 -35.92 22.71 -13.50
N ARG A 61 -34.92 23.25 -14.21
CA ARG A 61 -33.50 23.15 -13.82
C ARG A 61 -33.27 23.80 -12.46
N SER A 62 -33.76 25.03 -12.28
CA SER A 62 -33.66 25.74 -11.00
C SER A 62 -34.38 25.00 -9.88
N ARG A 63 -35.52 24.33 -10.12
CA ARG A 63 -36.23 23.52 -9.09
C ARG A 63 -35.56 22.20 -8.75
N LEU A 64 -34.92 21.55 -9.72
CA LEU A 64 -34.15 20.32 -9.49
C LEU A 64 -32.88 20.60 -8.68
N PHE A 65 -32.21 21.72 -8.96
CA PHE A 65 -30.96 22.11 -8.28
C PHE A 65 -31.17 22.99 -7.04
N SER A 66 -32.32 23.70 -6.90
CA SER A 66 -32.71 24.44 -5.68
C SER A 66 -33.44 23.56 -4.67
N ARG A 67 -33.44 22.24 -4.86
CA ARG A 67 -33.95 21.30 -3.87
C ARG A 67 -33.04 21.37 -2.64
N LYS A 68 -33.44 22.27 -1.75
CA LYS A 68 -33.11 22.44 -0.34
C LYS A 68 -32.30 21.27 0.21
N SER A 69 -31.11 21.61 0.69
CA SER A 69 -30.14 20.88 1.50
C SER A 69 -30.73 19.88 2.50
N GLY A 70 -31.34 18.82 1.99
CA GLY A 70 -31.71 17.60 2.68
C GLY A 70 -30.99 16.43 2.02
N GLY A 71 -29.73 16.67 1.61
CA GLY A 71 -28.86 15.61 1.13
C GLY A 71 -28.73 14.59 2.26
N VAL A 72 -29.17 13.36 2.02
CA VAL A 72 -28.77 12.22 2.85
C VAL A 72 -27.24 12.21 2.78
N ALA A 73 -26.59 12.61 3.87
CA ALA A 73 -25.15 12.50 3.98
C ALA A 73 -24.83 11.01 3.87
N ILE A 74 -24.39 10.56 2.69
CA ILE A 74 -23.78 9.25 2.55
C ILE A 74 -22.59 9.29 3.51
N PRO A 75 -22.57 8.46 4.57
CA PRO A 75 -21.48 8.49 5.51
C PRO A 75 -20.21 8.21 4.72
N ALA A 76 -19.25 9.13 4.77
CA ALA A 76 -17.94 8.90 4.21
C ALA A 76 -17.36 7.69 4.95
N VAL A 77 -17.38 6.52 4.29
CA VAL A 77 -16.84 5.29 4.85
C VAL A 77 -15.35 5.54 5.02
N LYS A 78 -14.90 5.67 6.27
CA LYS A 78 -13.49 5.82 6.61
C LYS A 78 -12.79 4.53 6.19
N ARG A 79 -12.01 4.59 5.11
CA ARG A 79 -11.22 3.46 4.63
C ARG A 79 -10.03 3.27 5.56
N GLU A 80 -9.97 2.13 6.24
CA GLU A 80 -8.88 1.78 7.13
C GLU A 80 -7.93 0.83 6.40
N TYR A 81 -6.69 1.27 6.23
CA TYR A 81 -5.63 0.49 5.60
C TYR A 81 -4.79 -0.20 6.67
N ALA A 82 -4.49 -1.48 6.48
CA ALA A 82 -3.62 -2.26 7.34
C ALA A 82 -2.48 -2.88 6.52
N VAL A 83 -1.31 -3.01 7.16
CA VAL A 83 -0.16 -3.73 6.60
C VAL A 83 -0.13 -5.11 7.22
N VAL A 84 -0.27 -6.14 6.40
CA VAL A 84 -0.35 -7.53 6.88
C VAL A 84 0.51 -8.44 6.00
N ASN A 85 1.16 -9.42 6.61
CA ASN A 85 1.77 -10.52 5.89
C ASN A 85 0.68 -11.55 5.54
N ILE A 86 0.43 -11.76 4.25
CA ILE A 86 -0.63 -12.68 3.80
C ILE A 86 -0.35 -14.11 4.27
N MET A 87 0.93 -14.49 4.35
CA MET A 87 1.33 -15.84 4.76
C MET A 87 0.97 -16.14 6.21
N GLU A 88 0.93 -15.13 7.08
CA GLU A 88 0.55 -15.29 8.49
C GLU A 88 -0.92 -15.69 8.63
N LEU A 89 -1.81 -15.07 7.86
CA LEU A 89 -3.23 -15.40 7.82
C LEU A 89 -3.43 -16.85 7.37
N LEU A 90 -2.80 -17.23 6.26
CA LEU A 90 -2.90 -18.59 5.70
C LEU A 90 -2.37 -19.65 6.66
N VAL A 91 -1.29 -19.36 7.37
CA VAL A 91 -0.73 -20.25 8.39
C VAL A 91 -1.71 -20.40 9.54
N SER A 92 -2.29 -19.30 10.04
CA SER A 92 -3.23 -19.32 11.17
C SER A 92 -4.45 -20.20 10.91
N ASP A 93 -5.03 -20.14 9.70
CA ASP A 93 -6.20 -20.94 9.33
C ASP A 93 -5.91 -22.45 9.27
N ARG A 94 -4.72 -22.79 8.77
CA ARG A 94 -4.35 -24.18 8.48
C ARG A 94 -3.66 -24.85 9.64
N LEU A 95 -3.20 -24.08 10.61
CA LEU A 95 -2.49 -24.59 11.76
C LEU A 95 -3.32 -25.63 12.52
N ASP A 96 -4.56 -25.31 12.90
CA ASP A 96 -5.38 -26.20 13.73
C ASP A 96 -5.71 -27.52 13.02
N SER A 97 -5.94 -27.42 11.70
CA SER A 97 -6.13 -28.58 10.83
C SER A 97 -4.86 -29.43 10.69
N ALA A 98 -3.68 -28.83 10.72
CA ALA A 98 -2.41 -29.54 10.64
C ALA A 98 -2.09 -30.23 11.97
N PHE A 99 -2.22 -29.53 13.11
CA PHE A 99 -1.97 -30.09 14.44
C PHE A 99 -2.85 -31.30 14.75
N SER A 100 -4.12 -31.27 14.32
CA SER A 100 -5.06 -32.39 14.47
C SER A 100 -4.63 -33.66 13.74
N LYS A 101 -3.81 -33.55 12.68
CA LYS A 101 -3.33 -34.70 11.89
C LYS A 101 -2.04 -35.30 12.44
N PHE A 102 -1.20 -34.49 13.10
CA PHE A 102 0.15 -34.89 13.50
C PHE A 102 0.30 -35.30 14.98
N ASN A 103 -0.79 -35.39 15.75
CA ASN A 103 -0.81 -35.86 17.16
C ASN A 103 0.40 -35.35 17.98
N CYS A 104 0.64 -34.04 17.93
CA CYS A 104 1.76 -33.37 18.62
C CYS A 104 1.26 -32.53 19.80
N CYS A 105 2.18 -32.06 20.64
CA CYS A 105 1.85 -31.22 21.79
C CYS A 105 1.16 -29.93 21.35
N GLN A 106 -0.03 -29.64 21.91
CA GLN A 106 -0.86 -28.48 21.57
C GLN A 106 -0.70 -27.31 22.56
N CYS A 107 0.36 -27.30 23.37
CA CYS A 107 0.60 -26.17 24.27
C CYS A 107 0.86 -24.88 23.48
N ASP A 108 0.57 -23.73 24.08
CA ASP A 108 0.74 -22.42 23.43
C ASP A 108 2.18 -22.19 22.98
N LYS A 109 3.17 -22.74 23.70
CA LYS A 109 4.59 -22.67 23.32
C LYS A 109 4.83 -23.41 22.00
N CYS A 110 4.49 -24.70 21.91
CA CYS A 110 4.67 -25.48 20.69
C CYS A 110 3.86 -24.93 19.51
N ARG A 111 2.67 -24.40 19.77
CA ARG A 111 1.83 -23.77 18.74
C ARG A 111 2.54 -22.57 18.12
N LYS A 112 3.04 -21.66 18.96
CA LYS A 112 3.78 -20.47 18.52
C LYS A 112 5.12 -20.82 17.86
N ASP A 113 5.83 -21.80 18.40
CA ASP A 113 7.09 -22.27 17.81
C ASP A 113 6.88 -22.83 16.40
N ALA A 114 5.78 -23.56 16.17
CA ALA A 114 5.45 -24.08 14.84
C ALA A 114 5.08 -22.96 13.86
N VAL A 115 4.33 -21.94 14.30
CA VAL A 115 4.05 -20.75 13.48
C VAL A 115 5.35 -20.05 13.10
N ALA A 116 6.21 -19.77 14.08
CA ALA A 116 7.48 -19.08 13.85
C ALA A 116 8.38 -19.86 12.88
N ALA A 117 8.52 -21.17 13.08
CA ALA A 117 9.28 -22.02 12.18
C ALA A 117 8.68 -22.06 10.77
N ALA A 118 7.36 -22.11 10.63
CA ALA A 118 6.69 -22.11 9.32
C ALA A 118 6.89 -20.78 8.58
N LEU A 119 6.71 -19.64 9.26
CA LEU A 119 6.87 -18.31 8.66
C LEU A 119 8.32 -18.02 8.26
N ASN A 120 9.31 -18.53 9.02
CA ASN A 120 10.72 -18.39 8.64
C ASN A 120 11.12 -19.24 7.42
N LEU A 121 10.34 -20.30 7.11
CA LEU A 121 10.56 -21.14 5.93
C LEU A 121 9.90 -20.57 4.67
N LEU A 122 8.87 -19.73 4.83
CA LEU A 122 8.09 -19.17 3.75
C LEU A 122 8.62 -17.78 3.37
N PRO A 123 8.59 -17.39 2.10
CA PRO A 123 8.86 -16.00 1.72
C PRO A 123 7.76 -15.09 2.31
N PRO A 124 8.10 -14.03 3.06
CA PRO A 124 7.11 -13.11 3.59
C PRO A 124 6.54 -12.23 2.48
N GLU A 125 5.22 -12.05 2.46
CA GLU A 125 4.52 -11.21 1.48
C GLU A 125 3.67 -10.18 2.21
N TYR A 126 4.24 -8.99 2.39
CA TYR A 126 3.56 -7.87 3.03
C TYR A 126 2.77 -7.07 2.02
N VAL A 127 1.48 -6.87 2.30
CA VAL A 127 0.59 -6.08 1.47
C VAL A 127 -0.11 -5.02 2.31
N VAL A 128 -0.30 -3.85 1.71
CA VAL A 128 -1.10 -2.75 2.25
C VAL A 128 -2.46 -2.83 1.56
N ALA A 129 -3.50 -3.12 2.32
CA ALA A 129 -4.87 -3.24 1.77
C ALA A 129 -5.91 -2.71 2.76
N GLU A 130 -7.10 -2.40 2.25
CA GLU A 130 -8.26 -2.15 3.10
C GLU A 130 -8.65 -3.44 3.82
N VAL A 131 -9.16 -3.34 5.05
CA VAL A 131 -9.49 -4.52 5.89
C VAL A 131 -10.38 -5.53 5.15
N ASP A 132 -11.33 -5.04 4.34
CA ASP A 132 -12.25 -5.86 3.55
C ASP A 132 -11.58 -6.57 2.35
N GLU A 133 -10.47 -6.02 1.83
CA GLU A 133 -9.74 -6.57 0.68
C GLU A 133 -8.72 -7.64 1.07
N ILE A 134 -8.25 -7.64 2.32
CA ILE A 134 -7.27 -8.62 2.84
C ILE A 134 -7.81 -10.05 2.70
N ASP A 135 -9.09 -10.25 3.00
CA ASP A 135 -9.74 -11.54 2.84
C ASP A 135 -9.85 -11.96 1.38
N ALA A 136 -10.05 -11.03 0.44
CA ALA A 136 -10.06 -11.39 -0.98
C ALA A 136 -8.67 -11.80 -1.49
N LEU A 137 -7.61 -11.16 -0.97
CA LEU A 137 -6.23 -11.49 -1.31
C LEU A 137 -5.86 -12.89 -0.83
N ARG A 138 -6.21 -13.27 0.41
CA ARG A 138 -5.85 -14.59 0.97
C ARG A 138 -6.28 -15.77 0.09
N TYR A 139 -7.44 -15.70 -0.57
CA TYR A 139 -7.97 -16.80 -1.39
C TYR A 139 -7.25 -16.94 -2.74
N LYS A 140 -6.55 -15.89 -3.20
CA LYS A 140 -5.80 -15.91 -4.46
C LYS A 140 -4.46 -16.64 -4.31
N HIS A 141 -3.88 -16.66 -3.12
CA HIS A 141 -2.57 -17.27 -2.89
C HIS A 141 -2.65 -18.80 -2.81
N SER A 142 -1.60 -19.46 -3.29
CA SER A 142 -1.50 -20.92 -3.32
C SER A 142 -1.30 -21.49 -1.91
N THR A 143 -2.22 -22.36 -1.47
CA THR A 143 -2.14 -23.00 -0.14
C THR A 143 -1.15 -24.16 -0.07
N LYS A 144 -0.63 -24.62 -1.21
CA LYS A 144 0.23 -25.82 -1.29
C LYS A 144 1.55 -25.60 -0.53
N GLU A 145 2.20 -24.46 -0.77
CA GLU A 145 3.50 -24.13 -0.17
C GLU A 145 3.39 -23.96 1.35
N VAL A 146 2.33 -23.27 1.80
CA VAL A 146 2.01 -23.09 3.23
C VAL A 146 1.85 -24.44 3.92
N SER A 147 1.08 -25.37 3.33
CA SER A 147 0.89 -26.68 3.93
C SER A 147 2.19 -27.50 4.02
N ALA A 148 3.05 -27.44 3.00
CA ALA A 148 4.34 -28.13 3.01
C ALA A 148 5.29 -27.55 4.08
N ALA A 149 5.33 -26.22 4.22
CA ALA A 149 6.11 -25.55 5.25
C ALA A 149 5.61 -25.86 6.66
N LEU A 150 4.29 -25.88 6.87
CA LEU A 150 3.66 -26.26 8.13
C LEU A 150 4.03 -27.68 8.57
N VAL A 151 3.99 -28.65 7.64
CA VAL A 151 4.38 -30.03 7.95
C VAL A 151 5.85 -30.10 8.38
N LYS A 152 6.75 -29.41 7.66
CA LYS A 152 8.17 -29.35 8.02
C LYS A 152 8.38 -28.72 9.41
N ALA A 153 7.69 -27.60 9.67
CA ALA A 153 7.76 -26.90 10.95
C ALA A 153 7.28 -27.77 12.12
N ILE A 154 6.14 -28.45 11.97
CA ILE A 154 5.61 -29.36 13.00
C ILE A 154 6.59 -30.50 13.28
N LEU A 155 7.18 -31.10 12.24
CA LEU A 155 8.19 -32.15 12.42
C LEU A 155 9.44 -31.65 13.17
N GLN A 156 9.87 -30.41 12.90
CA GLN A 156 11.01 -29.80 13.58
C GLN A 156 10.71 -29.53 15.07
N VAL A 157 9.53 -28.99 15.39
CA VAL A 157 9.09 -28.75 16.78
C VAL A 157 8.92 -30.08 17.53
N ARG A 158 8.42 -31.12 16.85
CA ARG A 158 8.29 -32.46 17.43
C ARG A 158 9.65 -33.08 17.74
N ALA A 159 10.67 -32.84 16.91
CA ALA A 159 12.01 -33.37 17.13
C ALA A 159 12.72 -32.69 18.32
N HIS A 160 12.46 -31.40 18.54
CA HIS A 160 13.10 -30.61 19.61
C HIS A 160 12.08 -29.76 20.37
N PRO A 161 11.19 -30.38 21.17
CA PRO A 161 10.20 -29.65 21.95
C PRO A 161 10.88 -28.80 23.03
N ARG A 162 10.46 -27.54 23.16
CA ARG A 162 10.92 -26.61 24.22
C ARG A 162 9.89 -26.39 25.34
N HIS A 163 8.92 -27.30 25.47
CA HIS A 163 7.79 -27.14 26.38
C HIS A 163 8.12 -27.50 27.83
#